data_AF-A0A524HPW8-F1
#
_entry.id   AF-A0A524HPW8-F1
#
_cell.length_a   1.000
_cell.length_b   1.000
_cell.length_c   1.000
_cell.angle_alpha   90.00
_cell.angle_beta   90.00
_cell.angle_gamma   90.00
#
_symmetry.space_group_name_H-M   'P 1'
#
loop_
_entity.id
_entity.type
_entity.pdbx_description
1 polymer ?
#
loop_
_entity_poly.entity_id
_entity_poly.type
_entity_poly.pdbx_seq_one_letter_code
_entity_poly.pdbx_strand_id
1 'polypeptide(L)'
;MRMEIGRMGMQSKRRIMLTLTIVLLLTSAAAADEGMWMPQSISRLPQDVMRSYGLELSPEQIYDPAGNGLANAVIRLNGASASFVSAAGLIVTNHHVAHYAIQQNSTAEHNYVRDGLVTHSRQEEIPAKNYRAHVLLHITDVTERVLAGTEEIADPLQRFQHIEKNQKSILTEAEKQANTWNEIKGIFAGKQYFLYTYLELKDIRLVFAPPESIGAYGGDTDNWMWPRHAGDFAFLRAYVAPDGTPAEYAPENVPYQPKKFFTVSTQGVHAGDFTMIMGYPYRTERYLSSFALANQAEFYYPWR
;
A
#
# COMPACT_ATOMS: atom_id res chain seq x y z
N MET A 1 66.73 -13.03 16.18
CA MET A 1 65.44 -12.90 16.89
C MET A 1 64.66 -11.60 16.65
N ARG A 2 65.29 -10.41 16.46
CA ARG A 2 64.56 -9.15 16.17
C ARG A 2 63.98 -9.00 14.75
N MET A 3 64.45 -9.78 13.78
CA MET A 3 64.09 -9.63 12.37
C MET A 3 62.85 -10.46 11.94
N GLU A 4 62.54 -11.53 12.66
CA GLU A 4 61.37 -12.39 12.37
C GLU A 4 60.05 -11.80 12.90
N ILE A 5 60.10 -11.08 14.03
CA ILE A 5 58.92 -10.47 14.68
C ILE A 5 58.31 -9.37 13.78
N GLY A 6 59.13 -8.60 13.06
CA GLY A 6 58.67 -7.59 12.11
C GLY A 6 58.00 -8.17 10.86
N ARG A 7 58.46 -9.33 10.37
CA ARG A 7 57.87 -10.03 9.23
C ARG A 7 56.49 -10.61 9.56
N MET A 8 56.32 -11.17 10.77
CA MET A 8 55.03 -11.67 11.26
C MET A 8 53.98 -10.57 11.41
N GLY A 9 54.36 -9.41 11.98
CA GLY A 9 53.44 -8.27 12.12
C GLY A 9 53.00 -7.67 10.79
N MET A 10 53.88 -7.64 9.79
CA MET A 10 53.56 -7.15 8.45
C MET A 10 52.69 -8.12 7.66
N GLN A 11 52.89 -9.43 7.80
CA GLN A 11 52.00 -10.43 7.19
C GLN A 11 50.60 -10.46 7.83
N SER A 12 50.51 -10.26 9.15
CA SER A 12 49.23 -10.13 9.87
C SER A 12 48.42 -8.92 9.38
N LYS A 13 49.05 -7.75 9.29
CA LYS A 13 48.41 -6.52 8.76
C LYS A 13 47.95 -6.68 7.31
N ARG A 14 48.75 -7.36 6.48
CA ARG A 14 48.42 -7.61 5.07
C ARG A 14 47.26 -8.59 4.91
N ARG A 15 47.14 -9.61 5.79
CA ARG A 15 46.00 -10.53 5.84
C ARG A 15 44.73 -9.84 6.32
N ILE A 16 44.81 -9.01 7.37
CA ILE A 16 43.67 -8.23 7.88
C ILE A 16 43.16 -7.26 6.81
N MET A 17 44.06 -6.55 6.13
CA MET A 17 43.69 -5.63 5.05
C MET A 17 43.05 -6.36 3.86
N LEU A 18 43.57 -7.54 3.48
CA LEU A 18 42.99 -8.37 2.42
C LEU A 18 41.59 -8.87 2.79
N THR A 19 41.38 -9.32 4.03
CA THR A 19 40.06 -9.74 4.51
C THR A 19 39.07 -8.57 4.52
N LEU A 20 39.48 -7.38 4.97
CA LEU A 20 38.66 -6.16 4.92
C LEU A 20 38.28 -5.78 3.49
N THR A 21 39.23 -5.85 2.54
CA THR A 21 38.95 -5.59 1.12
C THR A 21 37.98 -6.61 0.52
N ILE A 22 38.14 -7.90 0.84
CA ILE A 22 37.23 -8.96 0.38
C ILE A 22 35.82 -8.76 0.95
N VAL A 23 35.69 -8.43 2.24
CA VAL A 23 34.40 -8.11 2.86
C VAL A 23 33.76 -6.89 2.20
N LEU A 24 34.53 -5.83 1.92
CA LEU A 24 34.02 -4.62 1.25
C LEU A 24 33.55 -4.89 -0.19
N LEU A 25 34.25 -5.78 -0.91
CA LEU A 25 33.88 -6.21 -2.26
C LEU A 25 32.63 -7.09 -2.23
N LEU A 26 32.48 -7.98 -1.24
CA LEU A 26 31.29 -8.83 -1.09
C LEU A 26 30.04 -8.04 -0.67
N THR A 27 30.16 -6.93 0.07
CA THR A 27 29.01 -6.08 0.42
C THR A 27 28.46 -5.28 -0.75
N SER A 28 29.25 -5.08 -1.82
CA SER A 28 28.81 -4.35 -3.02
C SER A 28 27.95 -5.17 -3.98
N ALA A 29 27.87 -6.50 -3.78
CA ALA A 29 27.08 -7.41 -4.62
C ALA A 29 25.65 -7.66 -4.10
N ALA A 30 25.26 -7.07 -2.97
CA ALA A 30 23.88 -7.13 -2.50
C ALA A 30 23.02 -6.08 -3.23
N ALA A 31 22.68 -6.36 -4.50
CA ALA A 31 21.65 -5.61 -5.21
C ALA A 31 20.28 -6.08 -4.71
N ALA A 32 19.56 -5.21 -4.00
CA ALA A 32 18.18 -5.45 -3.64
C ALA A 32 17.28 -4.93 -4.76
N ASP A 33 16.94 -5.79 -5.72
CA ASP A 33 16.01 -5.45 -6.81
C ASP A 33 14.56 -5.34 -6.30
N GLU A 34 14.24 -6.04 -5.20
CA GLU A 34 12.90 -6.08 -4.62
C GLU A 34 12.68 -5.01 -3.54
N GLY A 35 11.56 -4.30 -3.61
CA GLY A 35 11.18 -3.33 -2.58
C GLY A 35 9.79 -2.76 -2.78
N MET A 36 9.20 -2.31 -1.67
CA MET A 36 8.01 -1.47 -1.68
C MET A 36 8.47 -0.02 -1.60
N TRP A 37 8.36 0.70 -2.71
CA TRP A 37 8.88 2.04 -2.85
C TRP A 37 7.76 3.07 -2.64
N MET A 38 8.06 4.16 -1.94
CA MET A 38 7.11 5.27 -1.82
C MET A 38 6.89 5.92 -3.20
N PRO A 39 5.67 6.33 -3.56
CA PRO A 39 5.39 6.94 -4.87
C PRO A 39 6.30 8.14 -5.18
N GLN A 40 6.59 9.01 -4.21
CA GLN A 40 7.51 10.15 -4.38
C GLN A 40 8.99 9.76 -4.58
N SER A 41 9.30 8.47 -4.61
CA SER A 41 10.64 7.96 -4.90
C SER A 41 10.77 7.45 -6.33
N ILE A 42 9.69 7.41 -7.13
CA ILE A 42 9.70 6.81 -8.47
C ILE A 42 10.79 7.39 -9.37
N SER A 43 11.03 8.70 -9.32
CA SER A 43 12.07 9.39 -10.10
C SER A 43 13.50 9.06 -9.66
N ARG A 44 13.67 8.55 -8.44
CA ARG A 44 14.97 8.13 -7.87
C ARG A 44 15.25 6.64 -8.06
N LEU A 45 14.27 5.86 -8.52
CA LEU A 45 14.49 4.45 -8.83
C LEU A 45 15.37 4.31 -10.08
N PRO A 46 16.09 3.19 -10.26
CA PRO A 46 16.94 2.94 -11.43
C PRO A 46 16.13 2.92 -12.75
N GLN A 47 15.97 4.10 -13.37
CA GLN A 47 15.11 4.27 -14.56
C GLN A 47 15.56 3.39 -15.73
N ASP A 48 16.87 3.29 -15.95
CA ASP A 48 17.40 2.50 -17.06
C ASP A 48 17.14 1.01 -16.87
N VAL A 49 17.14 0.53 -15.62
CA VAL A 49 16.78 -0.86 -15.29
C VAL A 49 15.28 -1.07 -15.55
N MET A 50 14.42 -0.20 -15.03
CA MET A 50 12.96 -0.33 -15.24
C MET A 50 12.59 -0.27 -16.74
N ARG A 51 13.23 0.62 -17.51
CA ARG A 51 13.07 0.69 -18.98
C ARG A 51 13.58 -0.57 -19.66
N SER A 52 14.71 -1.13 -19.22
CA SER A 52 15.22 -2.40 -19.75
C SER A 52 14.28 -3.58 -19.50
N TYR A 53 13.44 -3.49 -18.46
CA TYR A 53 12.37 -4.45 -18.17
C TYR A 53 11.05 -4.15 -18.90
N GLY A 54 10.96 -3.07 -19.68
CA GLY A 54 9.78 -2.74 -20.49
C GLY A 54 8.90 -1.61 -19.95
N LEU A 55 9.35 -0.86 -18.93
CA LEU A 55 8.62 0.34 -18.50
C LEU A 55 8.70 1.44 -19.56
N GLU A 56 7.56 1.79 -20.15
CA GLU A 56 7.45 2.89 -21.12
C GLU A 56 7.05 4.23 -20.49
N LEU A 57 6.49 4.21 -19.27
CA LEU A 57 5.99 5.41 -18.59
C LEU A 57 7.12 6.23 -17.97
N SER A 58 7.00 7.56 -18.02
CA SER A 58 7.85 8.46 -17.27
C SER A 58 7.51 8.43 -15.77
N PRO A 59 8.46 8.78 -14.88
CA PRO A 59 8.20 8.94 -13.45
C PRO A 59 6.98 9.82 -13.13
N GLU A 60 6.79 10.92 -13.85
CA GLU A 60 5.70 11.89 -13.67
C GLU A 60 4.36 11.32 -14.12
N GLN A 61 4.35 10.48 -15.16
CA GLN A 61 3.15 9.75 -15.57
C GLN A 61 2.72 8.72 -14.50
N ILE A 62 3.67 8.17 -13.74
CA ILE A 62 3.38 7.24 -12.63
C ILE A 62 2.91 8.03 -11.40
N TYR A 63 3.70 8.99 -10.94
CA TYR A 63 3.38 9.82 -9.77
C TYR A 63 3.73 11.29 -10.01
N ASP A 64 2.73 12.15 -9.86
CA ASP A 64 2.84 13.60 -9.88
C ASP A 64 2.22 14.15 -8.59
N PRO A 65 2.94 14.92 -7.77
CA PRO A 65 2.39 15.57 -6.57
C PRO A 65 1.16 16.46 -6.82
N ALA A 66 0.96 16.98 -8.04
CA ALA A 66 -0.24 17.74 -8.41
C ALA A 66 -1.47 16.84 -8.66
N GLY A 67 -1.29 15.52 -8.65
CA GLY A 67 -2.36 14.54 -8.76
C GLY A 67 -2.70 14.11 -10.19
N ASN A 68 -1.78 14.28 -11.15
CA ASN A 68 -2.00 13.90 -12.55
C ASN A 68 -1.40 12.53 -12.92
N GLY A 69 -0.67 11.89 -11.99
CA GLY A 69 -0.06 10.59 -12.21
C GLY A 69 -1.05 9.43 -12.08
N LEU A 70 -0.72 8.28 -12.65
CA LEU A 70 -1.53 7.06 -12.57
C LEU A 70 -1.73 6.57 -11.13
N ALA A 71 -0.82 6.88 -10.20
CA ALA A 71 -0.98 6.58 -8.78
C ALA A 71 -2.28 7.15 -8.19
N ASN A 72 -2.83 8.25 -8.74
CA ASN A 72 -4.11 8.82 -8.30
C ASN A 72 -5.34 7.98 -8.67
N ALA A 73 -5.19 6.99 -9.56
CA ALA A 73 -6.23 6.00 -9.83
C ALA A 73 -6.26 4.88 -8.76
N VAL A 74 -5.20 4.74 -7.97
CA VAL A 74 -5.07 3.72 -6.91
C VAL A 74 -5.58 4.31 -5.60
N ILE A 75 -6.42 3.57 -4.90
CA ILE A 75 -7.12 4.04 -3.70
C ILE A 75 -7.03 3.01 -2.57
N ARG A 76 -7.10 3.50 -1.32
CA ARG A 76 -7.26 2.63 -0.15
C ARG A 76 -8.75 2.40 0.07
N LEU A 77 -9.18 1.15 -0.05
CA LEU A 77 -10.57 0.75 0.16
C LEU A 77 -10.63 -0.20 1.36
N ASN A 78 -11.25 0.25 2.45
CA ASN A 78 -11.48 -0.56 3.65
C ASN A 78 -10.24 -1.35 4.14
N GLY A 79 -9.06 -0.71 4.18
CA GLY A 79 -7.80 -1.32 4.61
C GLY A 79 -7.07 -2.14 3.54
N ALA A 80 -7.63 -2.29 2.34
CA ALA A 80 -7.02 -2.93 1.19
C ALA A 80 -6.76 -1.94 0.05
N SER A 81 -6.25 -2.46 -1.06
CA SER A 81 -6.03 -1.70 -2.29
C SER A 81 -7.19 -1.88 -3.26
N ALA A 82 -7.52 -0.83 -3.99
CA ALA A 82 -8.45 -0.87 -5.11
C ALA A 82 -8.03 0.17 -6.15
N SER A 83 -8.69 0.18 -7.31
CA SER A 83 -8.42 1.20 -8.32
C SER A 83 -9.65 1.66 -9.07
N PHE A 84 -9.67 2.93 -9.49
CA PHE A 84 -10.67 3.44 -10.42
C PHE A 84 -10.39 2.92 -11.83
N VAL A 85 -11.44 2.45 -12.51
CA VAL A 85 -11.39 1.90 -13.88
C VAL A 85 -12.40 2.56 -14.81
N SER A 86 -13.01 3.67 -14.40
CA SER A 86 -13.86 4.48 -15.27
C SER A 86 -13.91 5.94 -14.81
N ALA A 87 -14.34 6.82 -15.72
CA ALA A 87 -14.64 8.22 -15.43
C ALA A 87 -15.87 8.42 -14.50
N ALA A 88 -16.65 7.36 -14.27
CA ALA A 88 -17.85 7.39 -13.41
C ALA A 88 -17.63 6.62 -12.09
N GLY A 89 -16.41 6.68 -11.55
CA GLY A 89 -16.10 6.22 -10.21
C GLY A 89 -16.19 4.71 -9.99
N LEU A 90 -16.26 3.91 -11.06
CA LEU A 90 -16.20 2.44 -10.97
C LEU A 90 -14.85 2.03 -10.39
N ILE A 91 -14.90 1.22 -9.34
CA ILE A 91 -13.77 0.72 -8.57
C ILE A 91 -13.67 -0.79 -8.80
N VAL A 92 -12.46 -1.29 -9.06
CA VAL A 92 -12.15 -2.73 -9.00
C VAL A 92 -11.31 -3.03 -7.76
N THR A 93 -11.65 -4.12 -7.08
CA THR A 93 -10.90 -4.68 -5.94
C THR A 93 -11.10 -6.20 -5.93
N ASN A 94 -10.54 -6.90 -4.93
CA ASN A 94 -10.73 -8.33 -4.77
C ASN A 94 -12.14 -8.67 -4.23
N HIS A 95 -12.65 -9.85 -4.56
CA HIS A 95 -13.90 -10.37 -4.00
C HIS A 95 -13.79 -10.46 -2.47
N HIS A 96 -12.67 -10.97 -1.95
CA HIS A 96 -12.48 -11.07 -0.49
C HIS A 96 -12.44 -9.69 0.21
N VAL A 97 -12.01 -8.63 -0.49
CA VAL A 97 -12.04 -7.26 0.04
C VAL A 97 -13.48 -6.75 0.14
N ALA A 98 -14.31 -7.05 -0.85
CA ALA A 98 -15.73 -6.69 -0.86
C ALA A 98 -16.62 -7.65 -0.04
N HIS A 99 -16.08 -8.79 0.38
CA HIS A 99 -16.86 -9.90 0.95
C HIS A 99 -17.70 -9.48 2.15
N TYR A 100 -17.17 -8.63 3.04
CA TYR A 100 -17.97 -8.15 4.17
C TYR A 100 -19.19 -7.35 3.70
N ALA A 101 -19.07 -6.50 2.68
CA ALA A 101 -20.22 -5.78 2.14
C ALA A 101 -21.22 -6.72 1.44
N ILE A 102 -20.73 -7.74 0.72
CA ILE A 102 -21.55 -8.76 0.07
C ILE A 102 -22.36 -9.54 1.12
N GLN A 103 -21.69 -10.02 2.17
CA GLN A 103 -22.30 -10.75 3.27
C GLN A 103 -23.34 -9.91 4.00
N GLN A 104 -23.01 -8.67 4.38
CA GLN A 104 -23.92 -7.78 5.12
C GLN A 104 -25.18 -7.41 4.34
N ASN A 105 -25.13 -7.47 3.00
CA ASN A 105 -26.29 -7.24 2.15
C ASN A 105 -27.02 -8.52 1.75
N SER A 106 -26.48 -9.71 2.08
CA SER A 106 -27.12 -10.99 1.76
C SER A 106 -28.22 -11.34 2.76
N THR A 107 -29.32 -11.88 2.27
CA THR A 107 -30.42 -12.46 3.06
C THR A 107 -30.68 -13.91 2.66
N ALA A 108 -31.64 -14.56 3.31
CA ALA A 108 -32.06 -15.91 2.92
C ALA A 108 -32.70 -15.91 1.52
N GLU A 109 -33.43 -14.85 1.19
CA GLU A 109 -34.11 -14.64 -0.09
C GLU A 109 -33.14 -14.17 -1.19
N HIS A 110 -32.17 -13.31 -0.84
CA HIS A 110 -31.18 -12.75 -1.77
C HIS A 110 -29.77 -13.05 -1.25
N ASN A 111 -29.22 -14.20 -1.61
CA ASN A 111 -27.92 -14.64 -1.12
C ASN A 111 -26.80 -14.28 -2.10
N TYR A 112 -26.28 -13.05 -2.01
CA TYR A 112 -25.23 -12.57 -2.90
C TYR A 112 -23.88 -13.28 -2.71
N VAL A 113 -23.63 -13.89 -1.54
CA VAL A 113 -22.45 -14.75 -1.34
C VAL A 113 -22.55 -16.00 -2.22
N ARG A 114 -23.71 -16.67 -2.22
CA ARG A 114 -23.94 -17.90 -3.00
C ARG A 114 -24.10 -17.62 -4.49
N ASP A 115 -24.90 -16.62 -4.84
CA ASP A 115 -25.38 -16.41 -6.21
C ASP A 115 -24.61 -15.31 -6.96
N GLY A 116 -23.82 -14.51 -6.25
CA GLY A 116 -23.22 -13.30 -6.78
C GLY A 116 -24.20 -12.13 -6.85
N LEU A 117 -23.71 -11.00 -7.34
CA LEU A 117 -24.46 -9.76 -7.54
C LEU A 117 -24.14 -9.21 -8.94
N VAL A 118 -25.19 -8.84 -9.67
CA VAL A 118 -25.09 -8.09 -10.92
C VAL A 118 -26.14 -6.99 -10.90
N THR A 119 -25.70 -5.73 -11.01
CA THR A 119 -26.62 -4.60 -11.13
C THR A 119 -26.71 -4.16 -12.59
N HIS A 120 -27.93 -3.87 -13.05
CA HIS A 120 -28.20 -3.44 -14.43
C HIS A 120 -28.39 -1.93 -14.56
N SER A 121 -28.51 -1.23 -13.43
CA SER A 121 -28.64 0.22 -13.35
C SER A 121 -27.98 0.79 -12.10
N ARG A 122 -27.75 2.11 -12.07
CA ARG A 122 -27.16 2.79 -10.90
C ARG A 122 -28.06 2.73 -9.67
N GLN A 123 -29.37 2.64 -9.89
CA GLN A 123 -30.39 2.56 -8.85
C GLN A 123 -30.39 1.18 -8.15
N GLU A 124 -29.88 0.15 -8.83
CA GLU A 124 -29.72 -1.19 -8.27
C GLU A 124 -28.41 -1.36 -7.48
N GLU A 125 -27.48 -0.41 -7.55
CA GLU A 125 -26.21 -0.46 -6.82
C GLU A 125 -26.44 -0.39 -5.30
N ILE A 126 -25.94 -1.39 -4.57
CA ILE A 126 -26.27 -1.62 -3.16
C ILE A 126 -25.24 -0.96 -2.25
N PRO A 127 -25.61 -0.16 -1.24
CA PRO A 127 -24.65 0.46 -0.33
C PRO A 127 -23.74 -0.56 0.39
N ALA A 128 -22.42 -0.37 0.27
CA ALA A 128 -21.42 -1.07 1.06
C ALA A 128 -21.24 -0.33 2.39
N LYS A 129 -22.10 -0.63 3.37
CA LYS A 129 -22.10 0.05 4.68
C LYS A 129 -20.70 0.01 5.31
N ASN A 130 -20.28 1.15 5.85
CA ASN A 130 -18.96 1.39 6.48
C ASN A 130 -17.75 1.30 5.56
N TYR A 131 -17.92 1.12 4.25
CA TYR A 131 -16.79 1.22 3.32
C TYR A 131 -16.43 2.69 3.14
N ARG A 132 -15.13 2.95 3.11
CA ARG A 132 -14.54 4.25 2.82
C ARG A 132 -13.44 4.05 1.76
N ALA A 133 -13.48 4.86 0.71
CA ALA A 133 -12.40 4.94 -0.26
C ALA A 133 -11.58 6.21 0.03
N HIS A 134 -10.26 6.05 0.13
CA HIS A 134 -9.34 7.15 0.37
C HIS A 134 -8.51 7.37 -0.89
N VAL A 135 -8.68 8.54 -1.51
CA VAL A 135 -7.89 8.96 -2.68
C VAL A 135 -6.73 9.79 -2.19
N LEU A 136 -5.50 9.37 -2.47
CA LEU A 136 -4.31 10.10 -2.04
C LEU A 136 -4.26 11.48 -2.72
N LEU A 137 -4.19 12.55 -1.91
CA LEU A 137 -4.03 13.92 -2.36
C LEU A 137 -2.57 14.36 -2.23
N HIS A 138 -2.01 14.24 -1.02
CA HIS A 138 -0.67 14.75 -0.72
C HIS A 138 0.11 13.81 0.20
N ILE A 139 1.42 13.81 0.02
CA ILE A 139 2.39 13.20 0.94
C ILE A 139 3.35 14.31 1.35
N THR A 140 3.40 14.62 2.65
CA THR A 140 4.23 15.69 3.20
C THR A 140 5.22 15.09 4.19
N ASP A 141 6.51 15.35 4.02
CA ASP A 141 7.50 15.01 5.05
C ASP A 141 7.31 15.91 6.26
N VAL A 142 7.05 15.29 7.41
CA VAL A 142 6.84 15.98 8.69
C VAL A 142 7.85 15.51 9.75
N THR A 143 8.94 14.86 9.32
CA THR A 143 9.95 14.25 10.20
C THR A 143 10.48 15.23 11.22
N GLU A 144 10.95 16.40 10.78
CA GLU A 144 11.50 17.44 11.66
C GLU A 144 10.47 17.91 12.68
N ARG A 145 9.22 18.13 12.25
CA ARG A 145 8.13 18.58 13.13
C ARG A 145 7.76 17.52 14.17
N VAL A 146 7.77 16.24 13.79
CA VAL A 146 7.46 15.14 14.69
C VAL A 146 8.58 14.92 15.71
N LEU A 147 9.85 15.01 15.28
CA LEU A 147 11.02 14.75 16.13
C LEU A 147 11.50 15.96 16.93
N ALA A 148 10.99 17.17 16.66
CA ALA A 148 11.39 18.38 17.37
C ALA A 148 11.27 18.23 18.89
N GLY A 149 12.37 18.50 19.61
CA GLY A 149 12.41 18.50 21.07
C GLY A 149 12.55 17.11 21.70
N THR A 150 12.84 16.08 20.90
CA THR A 150 13.01 14.70 21.38
C THR A 150 14.46 14.31 21.65
N GLU A 151 15.42 15.12 21.20
CA GLU A 151 16.85 14.81 21.15
C GLU A 151 17.45 14.54 22.54
N GLU A 152 17.09 15.37 23.51
CA GLU A 152 17.60 15.33 24.88
C GLU A 152 16.74 14.49 25.84
N ILE A 153 15.61 13.93 25.36
CA ILE A 153 14.71 13.13 26.20
C ILE A 153 15.29 11.72 26.35
N ALA A 154 15.96 11.44 27.46
CA ALA A 154 16.60 10.14 27.71
C ALA A 154 15.60 9.01 27.96
N ASP A 155 14.48 9.28 28.64
CA ASP A 155 13.48 8.27 28.96
C ASP A 155 12.68 7.87 27.70
N PRO A 156 12.68 6.58 27.30
CA PRO A 156 12.00 6.14 26.08
C PRO A 156 10.49 6.40 26.08
N LEU A 157 9.83 6.25 27.24
CA LEU A 157 8.39 6.46 27.34
C LEU A 157 8.04 7.94 27.18
N GLN A 158 8.74 8.83 27.88
CA GLN A 158 8.59 10.28 27.70
C GLN A 158 8.87 10.71 26.27
N ARG A 159 9.89 10.14 25.63
CA ARG A 159 10.21 10.44 24.22
C ARG A 159 9.06 10.02 23.30
N PHE A 160 8.52 8.81 23.48
CA PHE A 160 7.36 8.33 22.72
C PHE A 160 6.13 9.23 22.92
N GLN A 161 5.81 9.60 24.17
CA GLN A 161 4.69 10.50 24.47
C GLN A 161 4.87 11.89 23.86
N HIS A 162 6.11 12.39 23.81
CA HIS A 162 6.43 13.66 23.14
C HIS A 162 6.21 13.58 21.63
N ILE A 163 6.66 12.50 20.99
CA ILE A 163 6.40 12.21 19.57
C ILE A 163 4.90 12.17 19.28
N GLU A 164 4.12 11.41 20.09
CA GLU A 164 2.68 11.33 19.92
C GLU A 164 2.00 12.70 20.07
N LYS A 165 2.46 13.53 21.01
CA LYS A 165 1.95 14.89 21.20
C LYS A 165 2.20 15.74 19.95
N ASN A 166 3.41 15.69 19.38
CA ASN A 166 3.76 16.42 18.16
C ASN A 166 2.90 15.94 16.98
N GLN A 167 2.72 14.62 16.81
CA GLN A 167 1.84 14.05 15.79
C GLN A 167 0.39 14.52 15.92
N LYS A 168 -0.16 14.52 17.14
CA LYS A 168 -1.53 15.01 17.40
C LYS A 168 -1.69 16.47 17.01
N SER A 169 -0.71 17.33 17.34
CA SER A 169 -0.74 18.74 16.94
C SER A 169 -0.78 18.90 15.41
N ILE A 170 0.07 18.17 14.70
CA ILE A 170 0.14 18.21 13.23
C ILE A 170 -1.19 17.71 12.62
N LEU A 171 -1.76 16.63 13.14
CA LEU A 171 -3.05 16.10 12.69
C LEU A 171 -4.19 17.08 12.91
N THR A 172 -4.28 17.70 14.10
CA THR A 172 -5.30 18.72 14.40
C THR A 172 -5.21 19.94 13.46
N GLU A 173 -4.01 20.31 13.00
CA GLU A 173 -3.85 21.34 11.97
C GLU A 173 -4.37 20.86 10.61
N ALA A 174 -4.01 19.64 10.19
CA ALA A 174 -4.39 19.07 8.91
C ALA A 174 -5.91 18.82 8.80
N GLU A 175 -6.55 18.41 9.89
CA GLU A 175 -8.00 18.14 9.96
C GLU A 175 -8.88 19.39 9.76
N LYS A 176 -8.29 20.60 9.79
CA LYS A 176 -9.01 21.83 9.43
C LYS A 176 -9.37 21.88 7.95
N GLN A 177 -8.70 21.10 7.11
CA GLN A 177 -9.04 20.99 5.71
C GLN A 177 -10.30 20.12 5.55
N ALA A 178 -11.40 20.76 5.13
CA ALA A 178 -12.67 20.08 4.92
C ALA A 178 -12.54 18.90 3.95
N ASN A 179 -13.34 17.86 4.18
CA ASN A 179 -13.45 16.67 3.32
C ASN A 179 -12.16 15.85 3.19
N THR A 180 -11.21 16.02 4.11
CA THR A 180 -9.99 15.22 4.13
C THR A 180 -9.92 14.26 5.29
N TRP A 181 -9.20 13.17 5.08
CA TRP A 181 -8.77 12.26 6.13
C TRP A 181 -7.25 12.22 6.14
N ASN A 182 -6.66 12.38 7.31
CA ASN A 182 -5.22 12.58 7.48
C ASN A 182 -4.64 11.51 8.40
N GLU A 183 -3.46 10.98 8.05
CA GLU A 183 -2.70 10.10 8.94
C GLU A 183 -1.21 10.38 8.85
N ILE A 184 -0.52 10.24 9.99
CA ILE A 184 0.95 10.27 10.02
C ILE A 184 1.45 8.84 10.13
N LYS A 185 2.39 8.46 9.28
CA LYS A 185 3.09 7.16 9.36
C LYS A 185 4.58 7.36 9.58
N GLY A 186 5.11 6.60 10.54
CA GLY A 186 6.54 6.42 10.70
C GLY A 186 7.07 5.42 9.67
N ILE A 187 8.13 5.79 8.97
CA ILE A 187 8.87 4.93 8.03
C ILE A 187 10.25 4.64 8.62
N PHE A 188 10.84 3.50 8.26
CA PHE A 188 12.14 3.03 8.75
C PHE A 188 12.24 3.00 10.29
N ALA A 189 11.23 2.39 10.93
CA ALA A 189 11.13 2.28 12.40
C ALA A 189 11.18 3.65 13.13
N GLY A 190 10.55 4.68 12.54
CA GLY A 190 10.44 6.01 13.16
C GLY A 190 11.60 6.95 12.85
N LYS A 191 12.45 6.62 11.87
CA LYS A 191 13.48 7.57 11.38
C LYS A 191 12.91 8.67 10.50
N GLN A 192 11.79 8.42 9.85
CA GLN A 192 11.08 9.40 9.03
C GLN A 192 9.59 9.36 9.34
N TYR A 193 8.90 10.49 9.18
CA TYR A 193 7.47 10.60 9.36
C TYR A 193 6.85 11.35 8.18
N PHE A 194 5.81 10.77 7.59
CA PHE A 194 5.06 11.40 6.51
C PHE A 194 3.61 11.57 6.92
N LEU A 195 3.08 12.77 6.66
CA LEU A 195 1.65 13.07 6.70
C LEU A 195 1.05 12.72 5.33
N TYR A 196 0.09 11.82 5.33
CA TYR A 196 -0.70 11.46 4.17
C TYR A 196 -2.07 12.14 4.28
N THR A 197 -2.42 12.93 3.28
CA THR A 197 -3.72 13.59 3.17
C THR A 197 -4.52 12.91 2.07
N TYR A 198 -5.73 12.48 2.40
CA TYR A 198 -6.64 11.79 1.49
C TYR A 198 -7.96 12.55 1.33
N LEU A 199 -8.56 12.46 0.15
CA LEU A 199 -9.99 12.69 -0.01
C LEU A 199 -10.72 11.42 0.46
N GLU A 200 -11.63 11.56 1.42
CA GLU A 200 -12.41 10.44 1.94
C GLU A 200 -13.78 10.38 1.25
N LEU A 201 -14.02 9.36 0.45
CA LEU A 201 -15.31 9.07 -0.18
C LEU A 201 -16.11 8.12 0.72
N LYS A 202 -17.32 8.54 1.11
CA LYS A 202 -18.10 7.90 2.17
C LYS A 202 -19.26 7.04 1.66
N ASP A 203 -19.74 7.32 0.45
CA ASP A 203 -20.77 6.52 -0.22
C ASP A 203 -20.12 5.61 -1.26
N ILE A 204 -19.92 4.34 -0.88
CA ILE A 204 -19.42 3.28 -1.75
C ILE A 204 -20.53 2.26 -1.93
N ARG A 205 -20.79 1.86 -3.18
CA ARG A 205 -21.87 0.91 -3.52
C ARG A 205 -21.35 -0.29 -4.29
N LEU A 206 -21.85 -1.48 -4.00
CA LEU A 206 -21.61 -2.70 -4.75
C LEU A 206 -22.26 -2.61 -6.13
N VAL A 207 -21.51 -3.00 -7.16
CA VAL A 207 -21.96 -3.01 -8.56
C VAL A 207 -21.99 -4.44 -9.08
N PHE A 208 -20.93 -5.20 -8.80
CA PHE A 208 -20.82 -6.58 -9.24
C PHE A 208 -19.97 -7.38 -8.26
N ALA A 209 -20.38 -8.62 -8.00
CA ALA A 209 -19.57 -9.62 -7.34
C ALA A 209 -19.87 -10.98 -7.96
N PRO A 210 -18.86 -11.79 -8.33
CA PRO A 210 -19.11 -13.17 -8.72
C PRO A 210 -19.62 -13.97 -7.49
N PRO A 211 -20.30 -15.10 -7.69
CA PRO A 211 -20.59 -16.02 -6.59
C PRO A 211 -19.29 -16.49 -5.93
N GLU A 212 -19.35 -16.84 -4.64
CA GLU A 212 -18.19 -17.30 -3.86
C GLU A 212 -17.50 -18.50 -4.51
N SER A 213 -18.25 -19.37 -5.18
CA SER A 213 -17.72 -20.50 -5.95
C SER A 213 -16.75 -20.09 -7.06
N ILE A 214 -16.77 -18.84 -7.51
CA ILE A 214 -15.81 -18.25 -8.45
C ILE A 214 -14.85 -17.33 -7.70
N GLY A 215 -15.37 -16.41 -6.88
CA GLY A 215 -14.60 -15.38 -6.18
C GLY A 215 -13.57 -15.94 -5.21
N ALA A 216 -13.87 -17.08 -4.59
CA ALA A 216 -13.01 -17.81 -3.66
C ALA A 216 -12.83 -19.28 -4.08
N TYR A 217 -12.81 -19.56 -5.39
CA TYR A 217 -12.62 -20.93 -5.90
C TYR A 217 -11.38 -21.60 -5.28
N GLY A 218 -11.54 -22.87 -4.89
CA GLY A 218 -10.54 -23.65 -4.17
C GLY A 218 -10.47 -23.37 -2.66
N GLY A 219 -11.13 -22.30 -2.19
CA GLY A 219 -11.26 -21.94 -0.78
C GLY A 219 -9.91 -21.92 -0.06
N ASP A 220 -9.92 -22.48 1.15
CA ASP A 220 -8.73 -22.60 2.00
C ASP A 220 -7.66 -23.53 1.41
N THR A 221 -8.05 -24.55 0.65
CA THR A 221 -7.11 -25.53 0.08
C THR A 221 -6.15 -24.85 -0.90
N ASP A 222 -6.68 -23.96 -1.72
CA ASP A 222 -5.88 -23.24 -2.71
C ASP A 222 -5.33 -21.92 -2.15
N ASN A 223 -5.70 -21.51 -0.93
CA ASN A 223 -5.28 -20.24 -0.37
C ASN A 223 -3.76 -20.23 -0.17
N TRP A 224 -3.09 -19.14 -0.57
CA TRP A 224 -1.62 -19.04 -0.61
C TRP A 224 -0.91 -20.00 -1.57
N MET A 225 -1.63 -20.68 -2.46
CA MET A 225 -1.06 -21.63 -3.40
C MET A 225 -0.97 -21.08 -4.83
N TRP A 226 0.03 -21.58 -5.56
CA TRP A 226 0.14 -21.51 -7.01
C TRP A 226 0.35 -22.93 -7.56
N PRO A 227 -0.32 -23.37 -8.64
CA PRO A 227 -1.29 -22.66 -9.50
C PRO A 227 -2.58 -22.23 -8.79
N ARG A 228 -3.23 -21.16 -9.29
CA ARG A 228 -4.45 -20.58 -8.71
C ARG A 228 -5.47 -20.29 -9.83
N HIS A 229 -6.75 -20.56 -9.57
CA HIS A 229 -7.84 -20.44 -10.55
C HIS A 229 -9.04 -19.61 -10.04
N ALA A 230 -8.86 -18.85 -8.95
CA ALA A 230 -9.91 -18.03 -8.37
C ALA A 230 -10.14 -16.73 -9.16
N GLY A 231 -11.41 -16.42 -9.45
CA GLY A 231 -11.85 -15.14 -10.01
C GLY A 231 -12.03 -14.09 -8.93
N ASP A 232 -10.98 -13.80 -8.16
CA ASP A 232 -11.03 -12.95 -6.96
C ASP A 232 -11.11 -11.45 -7.30
N PHE A 233 -12.26 -11.02 -7.79
CA PHE A 233 -12.55 -9.61 -8.09
C PHE A 233 -14.00 -9.23 -7.76
N ALA A 234 -14.22 -7.95 -7.48
CA ALA A 234 -15.54 -7.34 -7.36
C ALA A 234 -15.47 -5.89 -7.88
N PHE A 235 -16.62 -5.38 -8.33
CA PHE A 235 -16.77 -3.98 -8.68
C PHE A 235 -17.65 -3.25 -7.66
N LEU A 236 -17.17 -2.08 -7.27
CA LEU A 236 -17.89 -1.11 -6.47
C LEU A 236 -17.93 0.23 -7.22
N ARG A 237 -18.66 1.21 -6.72
CA ARG A 237 -18.64 2.57 -7.24
C ARG A 237 -18.64 3.57 -6.11
N ALA A 238 -17.82 4.60 -6.24
CA ALA A 238 -17.87 5.75 -5.35
C ALA A 238 -18.88 6.79 -5.81
N TYR A 239 -19.57 7.39 -4.84
CA TYR A 239 -20.56 8.44 -5.01
C TYR A 239 -20.22 9.66 -4.15
N VAL A 240 -20.71 10.81 -4.57
CA VAL A 240 -20.57 12.12 -3.91
C VAL A 240 -21.90 12.87 -3.98
N ALA A 241 -22.04 13.93 -3.17
CA ALA A 241 -23.17 14.84 -3.29
C ALA A 241 -23.21 15.48 -4.69
N PRO A 242 -24.38 16.00 -5.15
CA PRO A 242 -24.49 16.67 -6.44
C PRO A 242 -23.53 17.84 -6.67
N ASP A 243 -23.05 18.47 -5.60
CA ASP A 243 -22.03 19.54 -5.64
C ASP A 243 -20.59 19.02 -5.79
N GLY A 244 -20.41 17.69 -5.82
CA GLY A 244 -19.13 17.02 -5.93
C GLY A 244 -18.41 16.77 -4.59
N THR A 245 -18.99 17.18 -3.46
CA THR A 245 -18.37 16.98 -2.14
C THR A 245 -18.60 15.56 -1.61
N PRO A 246 -17.64 14.99 -0.85
CA PRO A 246 -17.89 13.71 -0.21
C PRO A 246 -19.05 13.76 0.77
N ALA A 247 -19.99 12.85 0.59
CA ALA A 247 -21.20 12.75 1.40
C ALA A 247 -21.43 11.31 1.83
N GLU A 248 -22.11 11.15 2.96
CA GLU A 248 -22.71 9.87 3.32
C GLU A 248 -23.74 9.45 2.27
N TYR A 249 -24.18 8.20 2.33
CA TYR A 249 -25.18 7.67 1.40
C TYR A 249 -26.43 8.55 1.34
N ALA A 250 -26.79 8.94 0.11
CA ALA A 250 -28.07 9.56 -0.22
C ALA A 250 -28.53 9.08 -1.61
N PRO A 251 -29.84 8.82 -1.82
CA PRO A 251 -30.35 8.40 -3.13
C PRO A 251 -30.01 9.34 -4.29
N GLU A 252 -29.89 10.64 -4.00
CA GLU A 252 -29.58 11.72 -4.94
C GLU A 252 -28.08 11.88 -5.25
N ASN A 253 -27.20 11.17 -4.52
CA ASN A 253 -25.77 11.24 -4.78
C ASN A 253 -25.46 10.79 -6.22
N VAL A 254 -24.44 11.40 -6.80
CA VAL A 254 -23.99 11.14 -8.17
C VAL A 254 -22.65 10.41 -8.18
N PRO A 255 -22.34 9.63 -9.23
CA PRO A 255 -21.05 8.97 -9.34
C PRO A 255 -19.88 9.95 -9.24
N TYR A 256 -18.89 9.61 -8.41
CA TYR A 256 -17.65 10.35 -8.30
C TYR A 256 -16.89 10.33 -9.63
N GLN A 257 -16.36 11.49 -10.05
CA GLN A 257 -15.52 11.59 -11.24
C GLN A 257 -14.04 11.67 -10.80
N PRO A 258 -13.29 10.56 -10.88
CA PRO A 258 -11.88 10.57 -10.46
C PRO A 258 -11.03 11.34 -11.47
N LYS A 259 -9.97 12.00 -10.99
CA LYS A 259 -8.99 12.68 -11.86
C LYS A 259 -8.29 11.71 -12.82
N LYS A 260 -8.09 10.47 -12.38
CA LYS A 260 -7.41 9.39 -13.11
C LYS A 260 -8.11 8.07 -12.87
N PHE A 261 -8.15 7.24 -13.90
CA PHE A 261 -8.62 5.86 -13.85
C PHE A 261 -7.82 5.02 -14.85
N PHE A 262 -7.72 3.72 -14.61
CA PHE A 262 -7.04 2.81 -15.52
C PHE A 262 -7.93 2.39 -16.69
N THR A 263 -7.34 2.33 -17.87
CA THR A 263 -7.91 1.60 -19.01
C THR A 263 -7.56 0.13 -18.88
N VAL A 264 -8.54 -0.75 -19.07
CA VAL A 264 -8.32 -2.21 -19.02
C VAL A 264 -7.88 -2.71 -20.39
N SER A 265 -6.71 -3.35 -20.46
CA SER A 265 -6.24 -4.01 -21.69
C SER A 265 -6.94 -5.34 -21.92
N THR A 266 -7.27 -5.65 -23.17
CA THR A 266 -7.84 -6.94 -23.60
C THR A 266 -6.85 -7.79 -24.40
N GLN A 267 -5.58 -7.36 -24.47
CA GLN A 267 -4.54 -8.02 -25.28
C GLN A 267 -3.94 -9.27 -24.62
N GLY A 268 -4.29 -9.55 -23.36
CA GLY A 268 -3.70 -10.62 -22.56
C GLY A 268 -2.34 -10.23 -21.97
N VAL A 269 -1.69 -11.20 -21.33
CA VAL A 269 -0.37 -11.09 -20.69
C VAL A 269 0.50 -12.29 -21.05
N HIS A 270 1.81 -12.07 -21.14
CA HIS A 270 2.78 -13.06 -21.57
C HIS A 270 3.95 -13.13 -20.57
N ALA A 271 4.66 -14.26 -20.57
CA ALA A 271 5.85 -14.41 -19.75
C ALA A 271 6.91 -13.37 -20.17
N GLY A 272 7.41 -12.61 -19.21
CA GLY A 272 8.41 -11.55 -19.43
C GLY A 272 7.81 -10.15 -19.62
N ASP A 273 6.49 -9.99 -19.66
CA ASP A 273 5.85 -8.68 -19.70
C ASP A 273 6.19 -7.86 -18.44
N PHE A 274 6.45 -6.57 -18.63
CA PHE A 274 6.65 -5.64 -17.52
C PHE A 274 5.40 -5.57 -16.65
N THR A 275 5.57 -5.65 -15.33
CA THR A 275 4.48 -5.46 -14.37
C THR A 275 4.86 -4.45 -13.31
N MET A 276 3.94 -3.52 -13.03
CA MET A 276 4.05 -2.56 -11.95
C MET A 276 2.81 -2.66 -11.07
N ILE A 277 3.03 -2.92 -9.79
CA ILE A 277 1.97 -3.01 -8.79
C ILE A 277 2.06 -1.80 -7.87
N MET A 278 0.94 -1.09 -7.75
CA MET A 278 0.78 0.01 -6.81
C MET A 278 -0.35 -0.33 -5.84
N GLY A 279 -0.14 -0.06 -4.56
CA GLY A 279 -1.14 -0.37 -3.54
C GLY A 279 -0.70 0.10 -2.15
N TYR A 280 -1.44 -0.38 -1.15
CA TYR A 280 -1.30 -0.02 0.26
C TYR A 280 -0.86 -1.25 1.08
N PRO A 281 0.41 -1.69 0.95
CA PRO A 281 0.92 -2.77 1.79
C PRO A 281 0.88 -2.34 3.25
N TYR A 282 0.33 -3.19 4.12
CA TYR A 282 0.07 -2.82 5.50
C TYR A 282 1.33 -2.84 6.37
N ARG A 283 2.07 -3.96 6.36
CA ARG A 283 3.21 -4.17 7.26
C ARG A 283 4.24 -5.11 6.62
N THR A 284 5.50 -4.75 6.75
CA THR A 284 6.63 -5.65 6.49
C THR A 284 7.62 -5.54 7.64
N GLU A 285 8.43 -6.58 7.83
CA GLU A 285 9.42 -6.65 8.90
C GLU A 285 10.80 -7.00 8.35
N ARG A 286 11.19 -6.37 7.24
CA ARG A 286 12.43 -6.66 6.50
C ARG A 286 13.71 -6.49 7.33
N TYR A 287 13.66 -5.70 8.41
CA TYR A 287 14.82 -5.38 9.25
C TYR A 287 14.83 -6.11 10.61
N LEU A 288 14.09 -7.22 10.74
CA LEU A 288 14.14 -8.03 11.96
C LEU A 288 15.54 -8.57 12.22
N SER A 289 15.90 -8.64 13.50
CA SER A 289 17.09 -9.36 13.94
C SER A 289 16.86 -10.87 13.84
N SER A 290 17.94 -11.65 13.80
CA SER A 290 17.88 -13.10 13.88
C SER A 290 17.12 -13.60 15.12
N PHE A 291 17.28 -12.92 16.26
CA PHE A 291 16.54 -13.24 17.50
C PHE A 291 15.04 -13.00 17.36
N ALA A 292 14.63 -11.89 16.73
CA ALA A 292 13.21 -11.60 16.53
C ALA A 292 12.57 -12.58 15.53
N LEU A 293 13.30 -12.97 14.49
CA LEU A 293 12.87 -14.00 13.55
C LEU A 293 12.73 -15.37 14.24
N ALA A 294 13.70 -15.76 15.07
CA ALA A 294 13.62 -17.00 15.86
C ALA A 294 12.40 -17.00 16.78
N ASN A 295 12.15 -15.90 17.50
CA ASN A 295 10.95 -15.76 18.32
C ASN A 295 9.65 -15.87 17.50
N GLN A 296 9.62 -15.30 16.29
CA GLN A 296 8.47 -15.46 15.39
C GLN A 296 8.23 -16.92 15.03
N ALA A 297 9.27 -17.62 14.60
CA ALA A 297 9.20 -19.01 14.14
C ALA A 297 8.92 -20.01 15.28
N GLU A 298 9.59 -19.85 16.42
CA GLU A 298 9.60 -20.85 17.49
C GLU A 298 8.50 -20.64 18.53
N PHE A 299 7.98 -19.41 18.66
CA PHE A 299 6.99 -19.08 19.68
C PHE A 299 5.72 -18.45 19.09
N TYR A 300 5.84 -17.33 18.36
CA TYR A 300 4.66 -16.56 17.97
C TYR A 300 3.76 -17.29 16.97
N TYR A 301 4.31 -17.85 15.88
CA TYR A 301 3.51 -18.56 14.89
C TYR A 301 2.89 -19.86 15.42
N PRO A 302 3.61 -20.69 16.20
CA PRO A 302 2.98 -21.87 16.84
C PRO A 302 1.88 -21.53 17.85
N TRP A 303 1.95 -20.36 18.48
CA TRP A 303 0.95 -19.92 19.46
C TRP A 303 -0.36 -19.39 18.83
N ARG A 304 -0.28 -18.79 17.65
CA ARG A 304 -1.40 -18.12 16.96
C ARG A 304 -2.39 -19.10 16.34
#